data_AF-A0A7K7TH50-F1
#
_entry.id   AF-A0A7K7TH50-F1
#
_cell.length_a   1.000
_cell.length_b   1.000
_cell.length_c   1.000
_cell.angle_alpha   90.00
_cell.angle_beta   90.00
_cell.angle_gamma   90.00
#
_symmetry.space_group_name_H-M   'P 1'
#
loop_
_entity.id
_entity.type
_entity.pdbx_description
1 polymer ?
#
loop_
_entity_poly.entity_id
_entity_poly.type
_entity_poly.pdbx_seq_one_letter_code
_entity_poly.pdbx_strand_id
1 'polypeptide(L)'
;EPCPEPTIAPSYYTTSDAVIASESVFVVEISLVCKNGAQNVALYADVNGKQFPVTRGQDVGRYQVSWSLEHRNAQSGTYEVKFFDEESYSALRKAQRNNEDVSRIRPLFTVNVDHRGAWNGPWVSTEVVAAAIGLVVYYLAFSTKSSIQA
;
A
#
# COMPACT_ATOMS: atom_id res chain seq x y z
N GLU A 1 15.93 16.59 16.59
CA GLU A 1 15.15 17.63 17.31
C GLU A 1 13.69 17.25 17.33
N PRO A 2 12.96 17.49 18.43
CA PRO A 2 11.53 17.24 18.51
C PRO A 2 10.72 18.22 17.64
N CYS A 3 9.56 17.76 17.16
CA CYS A 3 8.63 18.53 16.32
C CYS A 3 7.36 18.86 17.12
N PRO A 4 7.34 19.95 17.91
CA PRO A 4 6.15 20.35 18.63
C PRO A 4 5.06 20.83 17.64
N GLU A 5 3.82 20.38 17.87
CA GLU A 5 2.64 20.74 17.07
C GLU A 5 2.85 20.50 15.55
N PRO A 6 2.99 19.23 15.13
CA PRO A 6 3.22 18.90 13.73
C PRO A 6 2.00 19.26 12.87
N THR A 7 2.21 20.05 11.83
CA THR A 7 1.21 20.27 10.77
C THR A 7 1.59 19.41 9.57
N ILE A 8 0.66 18.54 9.14
CA ILE A 8 0.90 17.60 8.04
C ILE A 8 -0.05 17.84 6.87
N ALA A 9 0.46 17.66 5.65
CA ALA A 9 -0.39 17.42 4.48
C ALA A 9 -0.04 16.04 3.89
N PRO A 10 -0.89 15.02 4.10
CA PRO A 10 -0.65 13.67 3.62
C PRO A 10 -1.17 13.47 2.19
N SER A 11 -0.45 12.67 1.41
CA SER A 11 -0.88 12.05 0.16
C SER A 11 -0.54 10.56 0.21
N TYR A 12 -1.40 9.71 -0.33
CA TYR A 12 -1.16 8.27 -0.32
C TYR A 12 -1.56 7.64 -1.65
N TYR A 13 -0.91 6.53 -1.94
CA TYR A 13 -1.15 5.70 -3.10
C TYR A 13 -1.19 4.24 -2.70
N THR A 14 -2.09 3.49 -3.31
CA THR A 14 -2.18 2.04 -3.11
C THR A 14 -2.50 1.36 -4.43
N THR A 15 -1.83 0.25 -4.71
CA THR A 15 -2.03 -0.53 -5.93
C THR A 15 -3.34 -1.32 -5.85
N SER A 16 -4.11 -1.35 -6.93
CA SER A 16 -5.40 -2.03 -6.99
C SER A 16 -5.46 -3.24 -7.95
N ASP A 17 -4.34 -3.64 -8.55
CA ASP A 17 -4.29 -4.69 -9.58
C ASP A 17 -3.59 -5.95 -9.04
N ALA A 18 -4.31 -7.08 -9.01
CA ALA A 18 -3.77 -8.39 -8.60
C ALA A 18 -3.21 -9.21 -9.76
N VAL A 19 -3.56 -8.85 -11.00
CA VAL A 19 -3.32 -9.70 -12.17
C VAL A 19 -1.84 -9.67 -12.55
N ILE A 20 -1.21 -8.52 -12.37
CA ILE A 20 0.18 -8.27 -12.75
C ILE A 20 1.15 -8.28 -11.56
N ALA A 21 0.65 -8.24 -10.32
CA ALA A 21 1.45 -8.11 -9.11
C ALA A 21 1.03 -9.11 -8.04
N SER A 22 2.01 -9.74 -7.39
CA SER A 22 1.79 -10.70 -6.30
C SER A 22 1.43 -10.03 -4.97
N GLU A 23 1.76 -8.76 -4.82
CA GLU A 23 1.60 -7.98 -3.59
C GLU A 23 0.95 -6.64 -3.88
N SER A 24 0.17 -6.16 -2.93
CA SER A 24 -0.35 -4.79 -2.90
C SER A 24 0.65 -3.89 -2.18
N VAL A 25 1.06 -2.81 -2.85
CA VAL A 25 1.99 -1.81 -2.33
C VAL A 25 1.21 -0.60 -1.84
N PHE A 26 1.64 -0.07 -0.70
CA PHE A 26 1.12 1.13 -0.08
C PHE A 26 2.25 2.13 0.03
N VAL A 27 1.97 3.37 -0.37
CA VAL A 27 2.90 4.49 -0.29
C VAL A 27 2.18 5.64 0.39
N VAL A 28 2.79 6.18 1.43
CA VAL A 28 2.30 7.39 2.11
C VAL A 28 3.41 8.41 2.05
N GLU A 29 3.09 9.55 1.47
CA GLU A 29 3.92 10.74 1.45
C GLU A 29 3.29 11.78 2.36
N ILE A 30 4.13 12.46 3.13
CA ILE A 30 3.69 13.56 4.00
C ILE A 30 4.62 14.74 3.80
N SER A 31 4.05 15.94 3.84
CA SER A 31 4.81 17.15 4.11
C SER A 31 4.62 17.53 5.58
N LEU A 32 5.74 17.70 6.31
CA LEU A 32 5.78 18.01 7.73
C LEU A 32 6.28 19.43 7.93
N VAL A 33 5.50 20.21 8.67
CA VAL A 33 5.89 21.53 9.17
C VAL A 33 5.80 21.53 10.69
N CYS A 34 6.93 21.82 11.34
CA CYS A 34 7.01 21.94 12.79
C CYS A 34 6.97 23.42 13.21
N LYS A 35 6.33 23.73 14.33
CA LYS A 35 6.20 25.11 14.84
C LYS A 35 7.54 25.79 15.12
N ASN A 36 8.53 25.01 15.55
CA ASN A 36 9.90 25.46 15.81
C ASN A 36 10.78 25.52 14.55
N GLY A 37 10.25 25.18 13.37
CA GLY A 37 11.02 25.14 12.13
C GLY A 37 11.98 23.96 12.01
N ALA A 38 11.82 22.90 12.82
CA ALA A 38 12.63 21.70 12.71
C ALA A 38 12.42 21.01 11.35
N GLN A 39 13.50 20.82 10.58
CA GLN A 39 13.44 20.27 9.22
C GLN A 39 14.00 18.83 9.13
N ASN A 40 14.91 18.46 10.03
CA ASN A 40 15.62 17.18 10.03
C ASN A 40 15.13 16.23 11.13
N VAL A 41 13.80 16.09 11.25
CA VAL A 41 13.17 15.23 12.24
C VAL A 41 13.27 13.76 11.79
N ALA A 42 13.74 12.86 12.64
CA ALA A 42 13.72 11.43 12.35
C ALA A 42 12.33 10.89 12.67
N LEU A 43 11.69 10.27 11.68
CA LEU A 43 10.37 9.68 11.82
C LEU A 43 10.44 8.16 11.65
N TYR A 44 9.58 7.47 12.36
CA TYR A 44 9.39 6.02 12.26
C TYR A 44 7.91 5.74 12.11
N ALA A 45 7.55 4.82 11.22
CA ALA A 45 6.17 4.44 11.02
C ALA A 45 5.88 3.08 11.65
N ASP A 46 4.68 2.92 12.19
CA ASP A 46 4.10 1.64 12.58
C ASP A 46 2.76 1.45 11.88
N VAL A 47 2.59 0.27 11.27
CA VAL A 47 1.34 -0.15 10.64
C VAL A 47 0.99 -1.51 11.19
N ASN A 48 -0.14 -1.62 11.89
CA ASN A 48 -0.60 -2.86 12.52
C ASN A 48 0.47 -3.55 13.40
N GLY A 49 1.26 -2.78 14.16
CA GLY A 49 2.30 -3.30 15.05
C GLY A 49 3.61 -3.69 14.35
N LYS A 50 3.73 -3.45 13.04
CA LYS A 50 4.97 -3.63 12.27
C LYS A 50 5.61 -2.28 11.98
N GLN A 51 6.89 -2.15 12.29
CA GLN A 51 7.64 -0.93 12.08
C GLN A 51 8.21 -0.86 10.67
N PHE A 52 8.06 0.29 10.02
CA PHE A 52 8.59 0.57 8.70
C PHE A 52 9.51 1.79 8.72
N PRO A 53 10.62 1.77 7.96
CA PRO A 53 11.49 2.92 7.84
C PRO A 53 10.77 4.06 7.10
N VAL A 54 10.94 5.29 7.59
CA VAL A 54 10.49 6.50 6.90
C VAL A 54 11.70 7.13 6.23
N THR A 55 11.61 7.34 4.93
CA THR A 55 12.63 8.03 4.14
C THR A 55 12.29 9.50 4.01
N ARG A 56 13.32 10.34 3.88
CA ARG A 56 13.13 11.77 3.56
C ARG A 56 13.18 11.95 2.05
N GLY A 57 12.28 12.77 1.52
CA GLY A 57 12.30 13.20 0.13
C GLY A 57 13.46 14.17 -0.14
N GLN A 58 13.67 14.50 -1.42
CA GLN A 58 14.66 15.50 -1.81
C GLN A 58 14.27 16.92 -1.34
N ASP A 59 12.96 17.18 -1.25
CA ASP A 59 12.42 18.42 -0.73
C ASP A 59 12.42 18.45 0.81
N VAL A 60 12.74 19.61 1.37
CA VAL A 60 12.72 19.84 2.81
C VAL A 60 11.32 19.56 3.37
N GLY A 61 11.26 18.77 4.45
CA GLY A 61 10.03 18.46 5.15
C GLY A 61 9.16 17.39 4.46
N ARG A 62 9.60 16.78 3.35
CA ARG A 62 8.88 15.64 2.76
C ARG A 62 9.40 14.32 3.30
N TYR A 63 8.46 13.45 3.65
CA TYR A 63 8.74 12.12 4.15
C TYR A 63 7.88 11.10 3.41
N GLN A 64 8.41 9.89 3.25
CA GLN A 64 7.73 8.81 2.60
C GLN A 64 7.91 7.52 3.41
N VAL A 65 6.83 6.75 3.50
CA VAL A 65 6.86 5.37 3.98
C VAL A 65 6.17 4.50 2.95
N SER A 66 6.72 3.31 2.74
CA SER A 66 6.10 2.31 1.88
C SER A 66 6.19 0.94 2.50
N TRP A 67 5.14 0.15 2.30
CA TRP A 67 5.12 -1.27 2.66
C TRP A 67 4.32 -2.05 1.63
N SER A 68 4.56 -3.36 1.57
CA SER A 68 3.77 -4.27 0.77
C SER A 68 3.10 -5.33 1.64
N LEU A 69 1.95 -5.80 1.17
CA LEU A 69 1.22 -6.92 1.74
C LEU A 69 0.83 -7.86 0.60
N GLU A 70 0.85 -9.17 0.84
CA GLU A 70 0.24 -10.11 -0.08
C GLU A 70 -1.24 -9.74 -0.34
N HIS A 71 -1.70 -9.97 -1.56
CA HIS A 71 -3.04 -9.56 -1.99
C HIS A 71 -4.18 -10.03 -1.08
N ARG A 72 -4.08 -11.27 -0.59
CA ARG A 72 -5.04 -11.87 0.35
C ARG A 72 -5.10 -11.16 1.72
N ASN A 73 -3.99 -10.53 2.12
CA ASN A 73 -3.85 -9.81 3.38
C ASN A 73 -4.11 -8.30 3.21
N ALA A 74 -4.04 -7.79 1.98
CA ALA A 74 -4.37 -6.43 1.59
C ALA A 74 -5.89 -6.27 1.35
N GLN A 75 -6.69 -6.53 2.39
CA GLN A 75 -8.14 -6.40 2.30
C GLN A 75 -8.59 -4.95 2.15
N SER A 76 -9.77 -4.74 1.56
CA SER A 76 -10.37 -3.42 1.47
C SER A 76 -10.65 -2.86 2.87
N GLY A 77 -10.24 -1.61 3.11
CA GLY A 77 -10.43 -0.96 4.39
C GLY A 77 -9.46 0.20 4.59
N THR A 78 -9.53 0.79 5.77
CA THR A 78 -8.66 1.90 6.18
C THR A 78 -7.49 1.36 6.98
N TYR A 79 -6.27 1.63 6.52
CA TYR A 79 -5.03 1.30 7.22
C TYR A 79 -4.53 2.53 7.98
N GLU A 80 -4.43 2.42 9.30
CA GLU A 80 -3.90 3.48 10.15
C GLU A 80 -2.37 3.41 10.20
N VAL A 81 -1.71 4.44 9.70
CA VAL A 81 -0.25 4.60 9.74
C VAL A 81 0.11 5.55 10.85
N LYS A 82 0.83 5.04 11.86
CA LYS A 82 1.22 5.81 13.05
C LYS A 82 2.65 6.27 12.90
N PHE A 83 2.89 7.57 13.00
CA PHE A 83 4.24 8.14 12.94
C PHE A 83 4.73 8.48 14.34
N PHE A 84 5.98 8.12 14.62
CA PHE A 84 6.66 8.32 15.89
C PHE A 84 7.94 9.12 15.67
N ASP A 85 8.28 9.96 16.64
CA ASP A 85 9.62 10.53 16.74
C ASP A 85 10.59 9.53 17.38
N GLU A 86 11.86 9.90 17.47
CA GLU A 86 12.91 9.03 17.98
C GLU A 86 12.66 8.58 19.45
N GLU A 87 12.15 9.48 20.28
CA GLU A 87 11.87 9.22 21.70
C GLU A 87 10.70 8.25 21.87
N SER A 88 9.54 8.57 21.29
CA SER A 88 8.35 7.71 21.37
C SER A 88 8.56 6.37 20.67
N TYR A 89 9.34 6.32 19.60
CA TYR A 89 9.72 5.07 18.94
C TYR A 89 10.62 4.19 19.82
N SER A 90 11.58 4.79 20.54
CA SER A 90 12.44 4.04 21.46
C SER A 90 11.61 3.40 22.60
N ALA A 91 10.62 4.14 23.11
CA ALA A 91 9.68 3.65 24.11
C ALA A 91 8.81 2.53 23.53
N LEU A 92 8.31 2.68 22.29
CA LEU A 92 7.48 1.69 21.60
C LEU A 92 8.19 0.35 21.51
N ARG A 93 9.45 0.36 21.04
CA ARG A 93 10.26 -0.85 20.92
C ARG A 93 10.59 -1.48 22.27
N LYS A 94 10.77 -0.67 23.31
CA LYS A 94 11.00 -1.17 24.67
C LYS A 94 9.76 -1.89 25.20
N ALA A 95 8.59 -1.27 25.07
CA ALA A 95 7.33 -1.86 25.51
C ALA A 95 7.03 -3.17 24.76
N GLN A 96 7.23 -3.20 23.44
CA GLN A 96 7.05 -4.42 22.64
C GLN A 96 7.98 -5.56 23.08
N ARG A 97 9.26 -5.28 23.34
CA ARG A 97 10.20 -6.31 23.81
C ARG A 97 9.89 -6.82 25.22
N ASN A 98 9.38 -5.94 26.07
CA ASN A 98 9.05 -6.27 27.46
C ASN A 98 7.61 -6.79 27.63
N ASN A 99 6.85 -6.91 26.53
CA ASN A 99 5.43 -7.28 26.54
C ASN A 99 4.58 -6.36 27.46
N GLU A 100 4.94 -5.07 27.49
CA GLU A 100 4.23 -4.02 28.21
C GLU A 100 3.09 -3.44 27.35
N ASP A 101 2.25 -2.61 27.97
CA ASP A 101 1.11 -1.96 27.31
C ASP A 101 1.55 -0.86 26.32
N VAL A 102 1.60 -1.24 25.04
CA VAL A 102 1.99 -0.38 23.90
C VAL A 102 1.00 0.79 23.70
N SER A 103 -0.24 0.66 24.16
CA SER A 103 -1.28 1.67 23.93
C SER A 103 -1.03 3.01 24.63
N ARG A 104 -0.16 3.02 25.65
CA ARG A 104 0.22 4.22 26.39
C ARG A 104 1.12 5.16 25.59
N ILE A 105 1.78 4.63 24.56
CA ILE A 105 2.78 5.36 23.78
C ILE A 105 2.05 6.01 22.61
N ARG A 106 1.91 7.33 22.69
CA ARG A 106 1.16 8.10 21.69
C ARG A 106 2.03 8.35 20.46
N PRO A 107 1.49 8.13 19.25
CA PRO A 107 2.16 8.59 18.03
C PRO A 107 2.15 10.12 17.97
N LEU A 108 3.11 10.66 17.21
CA LEU A 108 3.22 12.08 16.92
C LEU A 108 2.03 12.56 16.07
N PHE A 109 1.66 11.78 15.05
CA PHE A 109 0.44 11.93 14.26
C PHE A 109 0.10 10.61 13.57
N THR A 110 -1.14 10.51 13.06
CA THR A 110 -1.62 9.34 12.33
C THR A 110 -2.17 9.73 10.96
N VAL A 111 -1.99 8.86 9.97
CA VAL A 111 -2.50 9.02 8.61
C VAL A 111 -3.34 7.80 8.26
N ASN A 112 -4.57 8.04 7.80
CA ASN A 112 -5.48 6.98 7.38
C ASN A 112 -5.36 6.77 5.86
N VAL A 113 -5.09 5.53 5.45
CA VAL A 113 -4.94 5.14 4.05
C VAL A 113 -6.12 4.25 3.67
N ASP A 114 -6.97 4.73 2.77
CA ASP A 114 -8.10 3.95 2.29
C ASP A 114 -7.70 3.07 1.10
N HIS A 115 -7.78 1.77 1.29
CA HIS A 115 -7.53 0.77 0.26
C HIS A 115 -8.84 0.14 -0.20
N ARG A 116 -9.09 0.19 -1.51
CA ARG A 116 -10.33 -0.36 -2.08
C ARG A 116 -10.33 -1.87 -2.23
N GLY A 117 -9.25 -2.54 -1.82
CA GLY A 117 -8.98 -3.91 -2.24
C GLY A 117 -8.51 -3.90 -3.68
N ALA A 118 -8.16 -5.08 -4.16
CA ALA A 118 -7.53 -5.19 -5.45
C ALA A 118 -8.11 -6.35 -6.27
N TRP A 119 -8.09 -6.15 -7.59
CA TRP A 119 -8.94 -6.86 -8.52
C TRP A 119 -8.25 -8.12 -9.03
N ASN A 120 -8.85 -9.28 -8.77
CA ASN A 120 -8.29 -10.61 -9.04
C ASN A 120 -8.38 -11.08 -10.50
N GLY A 121 -8.68 -10.20 -11.45
CA GLY A 121 -8.82 -10.60 -12.84
C GLY A 121 -10.21 -11.09 -13.24
N PRO A 122 -10.40 -11.37 -14.54
CA PRO A 122 -11.60 -12.03 -15.04
C PRO A 122 -11.59 -13.51 -14.63
N TRP A 123 -12.79 -14.08 -14.43
CA TRP A 123 -12.97 -15.48 -14.02
C TRP A 123 -12.55 -16.50 -15.09
N VAL A 124 -12.34 -16.07 -16.35
CA VAL A 124 -11.79 -16.88 -17.44
C VAL A 124 -10.50 -16.25 -17.94
N SER A 125 -9.45 -17.06 -18.10
CA SER A 125 -8.21 -16.62 -18.76
C SER A 125 -8.49 -16.14 -20.18
N THR A 126 -7.90 -15.01 -20.57
CA THR A 126 -8.02 -14.46 -21.93
C THR A 126 -7.52 -15.44 -23.00
N GLU A 127 -6.60 -16.33 -22.64
CA GLU A 127 -6.11 -17.41 -23.50
C GLU A 127 -7.23 -18.39 -23.89
N VAL A 128 -8.05 -18.80 -22.92
CA VAL A 128 -9.18 -19.72 -23.15
C VAL A 128 -10.22 -19.07 -24.05
N VAL A 129 -10.50 -17.77 -23.82
CA VAL A 129 -11.41 -16.99 -24.66
C VAL A 129 -10.89 -16.91 -26.10
N ALA A 130 -9.60 -16.60 -26.27
CA ALA A 130 -8.97 -16.52 -27.60
C ALA A 130 -9.00 -17.87 -28.33
N ALA A 131 -8.68 -18.97 -27.64
CA ALA A 131 -8.73 -20.32 -28.20
C ALA A 131 -10.16 -20.71 -28.61
N ALA A 132 -11.17 -20.41 -27.79
CA ALA A 132 -12.57 -20.66 -28.10
C ALA A 132 -13.02 -19.90 -29.35
N ILE A 133 -12.68 -18.60 -29.46
CA ILE A 133 -12.97 -17.79 -30.64
C ILE A 133 -12.29 -18.39 -31.88
N GLY A 134 -11.02 -18.80 -31.76
CA GLY A 134 -10.28 -19.45 -32.85
C GLY A 134 -10.95 -20.74 -33.34
N LEU A 135 -11.40 -21.59 -32.42
CA LEU A 135 -12.12 -22.83 -32.75
C LEU A 135 -13.47 -22.54 -33.43
N VAL A 136 -14.22 -21.54 -32.97
CA VAL A 136 -15.49 -21.14 -33.59
C VAL A 136 -15.25 -20.65 -35.02
N VAL A 137 -14.27 -19.78 -35.23
CA VAL A 137 -13.93 -19.27 -36.57
C VAL A 137 -13.49 -20.40 -37.50
N TYR A 138 -12.64 -21.32 -37.00
CA TYR A 138 -12.23 -22.50 -37.76
C TYR A 138 -13.42 -23.39 -38.13
N TYR A 139 -14.31 -23.66 -37.18
CA TYR A 139 -15.50 -24.47 -37.43
C TYR A 139 -16.42 -23.86 -38.49
N LEU A 140 -16.66 -22.54 -38.42
CA LEU A 140 -17.47 -21.82 -39.42
C LEU A 140 -16.80 -21.83 -40.81
N ALA A 141 -15.49 -21.66 -40.88
CA ALA A 141 -14.74 -21.76 -42.14
C ALA A 141 -14.80 -23.19 -42.71
N PHE A 142 -14.71 -24.20 -41.86
CA PHE A 142 -14.78 -25.60 -42.28
C PHE A 142 -16.19 -25.98 -42.75
N SER A 143 -17.24 -25.57 -42.03
CA SER A 143 -18.63 -25.90 -42.37
C SER A 143 -19.09 -25.25 -43.68
N THR A 144 -18.69 -24.00 -43.91
CA THR A 144 -18.95 -23.30 -45.19
C THR A 144 -18.21 -23.98 -46.35
N LYS A 145 -16.94 -24.35 -46.16
CA LYS A 145 -16.20 -25.13 -47.17
C LYS A 145 -16.88 -26.47 -47.45
N SER A 146 -17.27 -27.23 -46.43
CA SER A 146 -17.93 -28.52 -46.62
C SER A 146 -19.30 -28.39 -47.30
N SER A 147 -20.03 -27.30 -47.05
CA SER A 147 -21.31 -27.03 -47.72
C SER A 147 -21.16 -26.69 -49.20
N ILE A 148 -20.03 -26.13 -49.63
CA ILE A 148 -19.76 -25.80 -51.03
C ILE A 148 -19.24 -27.03 -51.80
N GLN A 149 -18.59 -27.96 -51.10
CA GLN A 149 -18.02 -29.19 -51.68
C GLN A 149 -18.98 -30.38 -51.68
N ALA A 150 -20.20 -30.22 -51.15
CA ALA A 150 -21.29 -31.19 -51.19
C ALA A 150 -22.22 -30.90 -52.38
#